data_AF-A0A5N9CL45-F1
#
_entry.id   AF-A0A5N9CL45-F1
#
_cell.length_a   1.000
_cell.length_b   1.000
_cell.length_c   1.000
_cell.angle_alpha   90.00
_cell.angle_beta   90.00
_cell.angle_gamma   90.00
#
_symmetry.space_group_name_H-M   'P 1'
#
loop_
_entity.id
_entity.type
_entity.pdbx_description
1 polymer ?
#
loop_
_entity_poly.entity_id
_entity_poly.type
_entity_poly.pdbx_seq_one_letter_code
_entity_poly.pdbx_strand_id
1 'polypeptide(L)'
;YIADRENQRVQVFNDNGKYETQWVNMSKAATICTDNFSNNGLVYVGEYFCGIASNDIGTDLGPRISIMTAKGELLARIGRESYGDESGRFYAPHGIAIDSNGDIYVAEVSWSEFGINLEPQRELRSMQKLIRTEKN
;
A
#
# COMPACT_ATOMS: atom_id res chain seq x y z
N TYR A 1 -3.12 -12.09 8.48
CA TYR A 1 -2.84 -11.82 7.04
C TYR A 1 -1.36 -11.62 6.84
N ILE A 2 -0.77 -12.12 5.75
CA ILE A 2 0.65 -11.96 5.40
C ILE A 2 0.75 -11.34 4.01
N ALA A 3 1.40 -10.18 3.90
CA ALA A 3 1.70 -9.53 2.62
C ALA A 3 2.90 -10.25 1.96
N ASP A 4 2.65 -10.93 0.85
CA ASP A 4 3.62 -11.76 0.15
C ASP A 4 4.01 -11.08 -1.17
N ARG A 5 4.89 -10.08 -1.02
CA ARG A 5 5.18 -9.04 -2.00
C ARG A 5 5.49 -9.53 -3.40
N GLU A 6 6.48 -10.41 -3.51
CA GLU A 6 6.98 -10.89 -4.80
C GLU A 6 6.07 -11.94 -5.44
N ASN A 7 5.15 -12.52 -4.66
CA ASN A 7 4.09 -13.39 -5.16
C ASN A 7 2.78 -12.65 -5.41
N GLN A 8 2.77 -11.30 -5.30
CA GLN A 8 1.65 -10.44 -5.68
C GLN A 8 0.32 -10.82 -5.01
N ARG A 9 0.40 -11.22 -3.74
CA ARG A 9 -0.75 -11.72 -2.97
C ARG A 9 -0.69 -11.36 -1.50
N VAL A 10 -1.82 -11.55 -0.83
CA VAL A 10 -1.91 -11.69 0.62
C VAL A 10 -2.31 -13.11 0.95
N GLN A 11 -1.60 -13.75 1.87
CA GLN A 11 -1.99 -15.05 2.40
C GLN A 11 -2.78 -14.89 3.71
N VAL A 12 -3.82 -15.69 3.87
CA VAL A 12 -4.71 -15.69 5.03
C VAL A 12 -4.53 -16.98 5.80
N PHE A 13 -4.32 -16.85 7.10
CA PHE A 13 -4.12 -17.94 8.03
C PHE A 13 -5.03 -17.72 9.24
N ASN A 14 -5.47 -18.82 9.85
CA ASN A 14 -6.09 -18.75 11.16
C ASN A 14 -5.04 -18.52 12.26
N ASP A 15 -5.52 -18.34 13.49
CA ASP A 15 -4.73 -18.15 14.71
C ASP A 15 -3.75 -19.29 15.05
N ASN A 16 -4.02 -20.50 14.54
CA ASN A 16 -3.15 -21.66 14.66
C ASN A 16 -2.12 -21.79 13.52
N GLY A 17 -2.05 -20.81 12.62
CA GLY A 17 -1.14 -20.82 11.47
C GLY A 17 -1.55 -21.75 10.32
N LYS A 18 -2.79 -22.27 10.31
CA LYS A 18 -3.34 -23.04 9.19
C LYS A 18 -3.71 -22.07 8.05
N TYR A 19 -3.21 -22.35 6.85
CA TYR A 19 -3.59 -21.63 5.64
C TYR A 19 -5.10 -21.80 5.36
N GLU A 20 -5.78 -20.68 5.12
CA GLU A 20 -7.22 -20.64 4.81
C GLU A 20 -7.47 -20.26 3.35
N THR A 21 -6.86 -19.17 2.89
CA THR A 21 -7.01 -18.67 1.51
C THR A 21 -5.91 -17.67 1.14
N GLN A 22 -5.96 -17.13 -0.08
CA GLN A 22 -5.12 -16.04 -0.54
C GLN A 22 -5.93 -15.04 -1.37
N TRP A 23 -5.52 -13.78 -1.32
CA TRP A 23 -6.03 -12.71 -2.18
C TRP A 23 -4.98 -12.35 -3.21
N VAL A 24 -5.36 -12.28 -4.48
CA VAL A 24 -4.46 -12.08 -5.62
C VAL A 24 -4.72 -10.73 -6.31
N ASN A 25 -4.05 -10.47 -7.43
CA ASN A 25 -4.18 -9.24 -8.23
C ASN A 25 -3.71 -7.97 -7.51
N MET A 26 -2.71 -8.13 -6.65
CA MET A 26 -1.95 -7.01 -6.10
C MET A 26 -0.81 -6.67 -7.03
N SER A 27 -0.35 -5.42 -7.01
CA SER A 27 0.84 -5.00 -7.73
C SER A 27 2.06 -5.69 -7.12
N LYS A 28 2.36 -5.39 -5.84
CA LYS A 28 3.32 -6.11 -4.98
C LYS A 28 3.00 -5.78 -3.51
N ALA A 29 2.34 -6.69 -2.78
CA ALA A 29 1.89 -6.41 -1.42
C ALA A 29 3.07 -6.26 -0.44
N ALA A 30 3.43 -5.03 -0.07
CA ALA A 30 4.63 -4.74 0.71
C ALA A 30 4.34 -4.58 2.20
N THR A 31 3.15 -4.13 2.57
CA THR A 31 2.72 -3.94 3.96
C THR A 31 1.20 -4.13 4.09
N ILE A 32 0.73 -4.47 5.29
CA ILE A 32 -0.69 -4.73 5.56
C ILE A 32 -1.04 -4.27 6.98
N CYS A 33 -2.21 -3.64 7.13
CA CYS A 33 -2.76 -3.25 8.42
C CYS A 33 -4.26 -3.56 8.44
N THR A 34 -4.76 -3.99 9.60
CA THR A 34 -6.20 -4.11 9.85
C THR A 34 -6.66 -2.93 10.70
N ASP A 35 -7.75 -2.30 10.29
CA ASP A 35 -8.42 -1.31 11.12
C ASP A 35 -9.27 -2.02 12.18
N ASN A 36 -8.84 -1.88 13.43
CA ASN A 36 -9.51 -2.45 14.60
C ASN A 36 -10.42 -1.42 15.30
N PHE A 37 -10.51 -0.19 14.80
CA PHE A 37 -11.32 0.89 15.37
C PHE A 37 -12.70 0.96 14.71
N SER A 38 -12.81 0.67 13.40
CA SER A 38 -14.12 0.60 12.75
C SER A 38 -14.80 -0.76 12.95
N ASN A 39 -16.12 -0.74 13.10
CA ASN A 39 -16.95 -1.95 13.19
C ASN A 39 -16.91 -2.83 11.93
N ASN A 40 -16.27 -2.37 10.85
CA ASN A 40 -16.30 -3.03 9.54
C ASN A 40 -15.07 -3.91 9.27
N GLY A 41 -14.04 -3.86 10.13
CA GLY A 41 -12.85 -4.72 10.01
C GLY A 41 -12.14 -4.59 8.66
N LEU A 42 -11.86 -3.36 8.24
CA LEU A 42 -11.20 -3.08 6.97
C LEU A 42 -9.74 -3.52 6.99
N VAL A 43 -9.23 -3.92 5.83
CA VAL A 43 -7.83 -4.30 5.62
C VAL A 43 -7.21 -3.36 4.59
N TYR A 44 -6.06 -2.79 4.94
CA TYR A 44 -5.31 -1.86 4.12
C TYR A 44 -4.01 -2.52 3.69
N VAL A 45 -3.76 -2.56 2.38
CA VAL A 45 -2.55 -3.15 1.81
C VAL A 45 -1.76 -2.04 1.11
N GLY A 46 -0.56 -1.77 1.60
CA GLY A 46 0.39 -0.93 0.88
C GLY A 46 1.07 -1.76 -0.19
N GLU A 47 0.93 -1.34 -1.45
CA GLU A 47 1.45 -2.03 -2.62
C GLU A 47 2.59 -1.23 -3.24
N TYR A 48 3.66 -1.94 -3.57
CA TYR A 48 4.78 -1.41 -4.34
C TYR A 48 4.42 -1.19 -5.81
N PHE A 49 5.29 -0.48 -6.53
CA PHE A 49 5.23 -0.44 -7.98
C PHE A 49 5.68 -1.78 -8.59
N CYS A 50 4.95 -2.29 -9.59
CA CYS A 50 5.35 -3.50 -10.34
C CYS A 50 5.80 -3.20 -11.77
N GLY A 51 5.99 -1.92 -12.13
CA GLY A 51 6.55 -1.55 -13.43
C GLY A 51 7.98 -2.05 -13.60
N ILE A 52 8.39 -2.17 -14.86
CA ILE A 52 9.74 -2.53 -15.28
C ILE A 52 10.38 -1.33 -15.99
N ALA A 53 11.68 -1.39 -16.30
CA ALA A 53 12.40 -0.27 -16.92
C ALA A 53 11.76 0.27 -18.21
N SER A 54 11.09 -0.57 -19.01
CA SER A 54 10.40 -0.13 -20.22
C SER A 54 9.00 0.48 -19.97
N ASN A 55 8.53 0.51 -18.72
CA ASN A 55 7.25 1.08 -18.31
C ASN A 55 7.33 1.63 -16.87
N ASP A 56 8.33 2.48 -16.62
CA ASP A 56 8.62 3.07 -15.32
C ASP A 56 7.60 4.15 -14.88
N ILE A 57 6.75 4.59 -15.81
CA ILE A 57 5.68 5.56 -15.58
C ILE A 57 4.27 5.00 -15.81
N GLY A 58 4.12 3.68 -15.85
CA GLY A 58 2.82 3.02 -16.05
C GLY A 58 1.81 3.34 -14.95
N THR A 59 0.53 3.44 -15.33
CA THR A 59 -0.59 3.66 -14.40
C THR A 59 -1.22 2.35 -13.95
N ASP A 60 -1.92 2.38 -12.82
CA ASP A 60 -2.58 1.23 -12.18
C ASP A 60 -1.63 0.06 -11.83
N LEU A 61 -0.31 0.31 -11.78
CA LEU A 61 0.74 -0.63 -11.37
C LEU A 61 1.28 -0.35 -9.96
N GLY A 62 0.58 0.46 -9.16
CA GLY A 62 1.09 1.02 -7.91
C GLY A 62 2.08 2.17 -8.17
N PRO A 63 2.86 2.60 -7.17
CA PRO A 63 2.66 2.30 -5.75
C PRO A 63 1.33 2.86 -5.23
N ARG A 64 0.66 2.16 -4.31
CA ARG A 64 -0.71 2.52 -3.89
C ARG A 64 -1.10 1.92 -2.54
N ILE A 65 -2.30 2.29 -2.07
CA ILE A 65 -3.00 1.60 -0.98
C ILE A 65 -4.26 0.95 -1.53
N SER A 66 -4.44 -0.35 -1.33
CA SER A 66 -5.72 -1.04 -1.53
C SER A 66 -6.47 -1.15 -0.21
N ILE A 67 -7.75 -0.81 -0.22
CA ILE A 67 -8.67 -0.93 0.91
C ILE A 67 -9.63 -2.07 0.61
N MET A 68 -9.67 -3.06 1.48
CA MET A 68 -10.36 -4.32 1.27
C MET A 68 -11.24 -4.68 2.48
N THR A 69 -12.25 -5.51 2.26
CA THR A 69 -12.98 -6.15 3.37
C THR A 69 -12.10 -7.23 4.01
N ALA A 70 -12.42 -7.66 5.23
CA ALA A 70 -11.78 -8.81 5.88
C ALA A 70 -11.89 -10.13 5.09
N LYS A 71 -12.79 -10.20 4.09
CA LYS A 71 -12.95 -11.36 3.20
C LYS A 71 -12.12 -11.25 1.91
N GLY A 72 -11.43 -10.13 1.69
CA GLY A 72 -10.61 -9.89 0.51
C GLY A 72 -11.31 -9.24 -0.67
N GLU A 73 -12.49 -8.65 -0.46
CA GLU A 73 -13.17 -7.88 -1.51
C GLU A 73 -12.55 -6.48 -1.60
N LEU A 74 -12.14 -6.06 -2.79
CA LEU A 74 -11.58 -4.73 -3.01
C LEU A 74 -12.69 -3.67 -2.94
N LEU A 75 -12.54 -2.70 -2.06
CA LEU A 75 -13.46 -1.56 -1.91
C LEU A 75 -12.97 -0.32 -2.63
N ALA A 76 -11.69 0.00 -2.51
CA ALA A 76 -11.09 1.19 -3.09
C ALA A 76 -9.57 1.05 -3.26
N ARG A 77 -9.01 1.92 -4.11
CA ARG A 77 -7.57 2.15 -4.24
C ARG A 77 -7.26 3.64 -4.14
N ILE A 78 -6.21 3.96 -3.39
CA ILE A 78 -5.62 5.30 -3.32
C ILE A 78 -4.27 5.23 -4.02
N GLY A 79 -4.07 6.06 -5.04
CA GLY A 79 -2.91 5.99 -5.93
C GLY A 79 -3.19 5.14 -7.17
N ARG A 80 -3.34 5.81 -8.32
CA ARG A 80 -3.48 5.20 -9.64
C ARG A 80 -2.35 5.59 -10.60
N GLU A 81 -1.75 6.75 -10.36
CA GLU A 81 -0.58 7.21 -11.10
C GLU A 81 0.68 6.47 -10.66
N SER A 82 1.74 6.56 -11.45
CA SER A 82 3.08 6.11 -11.05
C SER A 82 3.58 6.89 -9.83
N TYR A 83 4.78 6.58 -9.35
CA TYR A 83 5.35 7.16 -8.16
C TYR A 83 5.55 8.69 -8.25
N GLY A 84 5.57 9.38 -7.10
CA GLY A 84 5.82 10.82 -7.05
C GLY A 84 5.45 11.53 -5.74
N ASP A 85 5.77 12.83 -5.72
CA ASP A 85 5.53 13.72 -4.58
C ASP A 85 4.10 14.31 -4.58
N GLU A 86 3.40 14.28 -5.71
CA GLU A 86 2.07 14.87 -5.83
C GLU A 86 1.05 14.20 -4.90
N SER A 87 -0.03 14.93 -4.59
CA SER A 87 -1.10 14.43 -3.72
C SER A 87 -1.71 13.15 -4.28
N GLY A 88 -1.84 12.13 -3.43
CA GLY A 88 -2.35 10.81 -3.81
C GLY A 88 -1.33 9.92 -4.53
N ARG A 89 -0.08 10.35 -4.72
CA ARG A 89 1.02 9.52 -5.21
C ARG A 89 1.91 9.04 -4.05
N PHE A 90 2.59 7.94 -4.31
CA PHE A 90 3.47 7.26 -3.36
C PHE A 90 4.82 7.00 -4.04
N TYR A 91 5.84 6.63 -3.29
CA TYR A 91 7.07 6.07 -3.82
C TYR A 91 7.10 4.56 -3.59
N ALA A 92 7.03 4.15 -2.32
CA ALA A 92 7.48 2.84 -1.91
C ALA A 92 6.85 2.41 -0.57
N PRO A 93 5.52 2.25 -0.46
CA PRO A 93 4.83 1.93 0.79
C PRO A 93 5.42 0.70 1.47
N HIS A 94 5.80 0.84 2.74
CA HIS A 94 6.46 -0.21 3.54
C HIS A 94 5.96 -0.27 4.99
N GLY A 95 5.37 0.81 5.50
CA GLY A 95 4.64 0.82 6.77
C GLY A 95 3.26 1.43 6.54
N ILE A 96 2.25 0.88 7.21
CA ILE A 96 0.91 1.46 7.21
C ILE A 96 0.27 1.30 8.58
N ALA A 97 -0.34 2.38 9.07
CA ALA A 97 -1.10 2.40 10.31
C ALA A 97 -2.37 3.24 10.13
N ILE A 98 -3.40 2.88 10.87
CA ILE A 98 -4.70 3.55 10.87
C ILE A 98 -4.96 4.05 12.30
N ASP A 99 -5.40 5.29 12.45
CA ASP A 99 -5.81 5.82 13.76
C ASP A 99 -7.32 5.71 14.00
N SER A 100 -7.77 6.12 15.19
CA SER A 100 -9.19 6.07 15.57
C SER A 100 -10.11 6.99 14.76
N ASN A 101 -9.55 7.96 14.02
CA ASN A 101 -10.33 8.80 13.11
C ASN A 101 -10.46 8.16 11.71
N GLY A 102 -9.74 7.06 11.48
CA GLY A 102 -9.64 6.40 10.18
C GLY A 102 -8.64 7.09 9.24
N ASP A 103 -7.76 7.96 9.77
CA ASP A 103 -6.67 8.52 8.98
C ASP A 103 -5.61 7.45 8.72
N ILE A 104 -4.98 7.53 7.54
CA ILE A 104 -3.97 6.54 7.11
C ILE A 104 -2.60 7.18 7.17
N TYR A 105 -1.67 6.53 7.88
CA TYR A 105 -0.27 6.90 7.96
C TYR A 105 0.52 5.90 7.14
N VAL A 106 1.31 6.39 6.18
CA VAL A 106 2.13 5.54 5.30
C VAL A 106 3.58 5.93 5.46
N ALA A 107 4.43 4.95 5.75
CA ALA A 107 5.88 5.07 5.72
C ALA A 107 6.42 4.44 4.43
N GLU A 108 7.41 5.07 3.83
CA GLU A 108 7.90 4.78 2.48
C GLU A 108 9.43 4.68 2.48
N VAL A 109 9.98 3.71 1.75
CA VAL A 109 11.44 3.54 1.59
C VAL A 109 11.99 4.32 0.40
N SER A 110 11.56 5.58 0.25
CA SER A 110 11.82 6.41 -0.92
C SER A 110 13.30 6.73 -1.17
N TRP A 111 14.12 6.81 -0.11
CA TRP A 111 15.57 6.98 -0.24
C TRP A 111 16.24 5.80 -0.94
N SER A 112 16.05 4.59 -0.39
CA SER A 112 16.72 3.38 -0.89
C SER A 112 16.20 2.97 -2.28
N GLU A 113 14.93 3.22 -2.58
CA GLU A 113 14.36 2.89 -3.88
C GLU A 113 14.71 3.92 -4.95
N PHE A 114 14.61 5.21 -4.65
CA PHE A 114 14.73 6.28 -5.64
C PHE A 114 15.86 7.26 -5.32
N GLY A 115 15.87 7.83 -4.11
CA GLY A 115 16.74 8.96 -3.73
C GLY A 115 18.23 8.75 -3.97
N ILE A 116 18.74 7.53 -3.70
CA ILE A 116 20.16 7.17 -3.91
C ILE A 116 20.57 7.11 -5.40
N ASN A 117 19.60 6.92 -6.30
CA ASN A 117 19.81 6.78 -7.75
C ASN A 117 19.52 8.09 -8.52
N LEU A 118 19.18 9.17 -7.82
CA LEU A 118 18.98 10.49 -8.44
C LEU A 118 20.30 11.23 -8.61
N GLU A 119 20.34 12.14 -9.59
CA GLU A 119 21.49 13.00 -9.87
C GLU A 119 21.07 14.48 -9.79
N PRO A 120 21.44 15.23 -8.73
CA PRO A 120 22.13 14.77 -7.53
C PRO A 120 21.24 13.92 -6.62
N GLN A 121 21.86 13.09 -5.79
CA GLN A 121 21.15 12.33 -4.76
C GLN A 121 20.40 13.27 -3.82
N ARG A 122 19.17 12.90 -3.48
CA ARG A 122 18.34 13.71 -2.57
C ARG A 122 17.33 12.86 -1.83
N GLU A 123 17.00 13.28 -0.62
CA GLU A 123 15.88 12.72 0.12
C GLU A 123 14.56 13.08 -0.57
N LEU A 124 13.66 12.10 -0.59
CA LEU A 124 12.29 12.22 -1.08
C LEU A 124 11.36 11.98 0.11
N ARG A 125 10.09 12.37 -0.01
CA ARG A 125 9.09 12.14 1.04
C ARG A 125 9.12 10.66 1.47
N SER A 126 9.30 10.40 2.76
CA SER A 126 9.38 9.05 3.35
C SER A 126 8.20 8.73 4.27
N MET A 127 7.30 9.70 4.50
CA MET A 127 6.08 9.50 5.25
C MET A 127 4.98 10.45 4.76
N GLN A 128 3.74 9.98 4.72
CA GLN A 128 2.57 10.81 4.46
C GLN A 128 1.37 10.39 5.30
N LYS A 129 0.54 11.37 5.65
CA LYS A 129 -0.75 11.18 6.32
C LYS A 129 -1.87 11.51 5.34
N LEU A 130 -2.80 10.58 5.16
CA LEU A 130 -4.04 10.75 4.39
C LEU A 130 -5.18 10.94 5.38
N ILE A 131 -5.81 12.11 5.32
CA ILE A 131 -6.90 12.46 6.23
C ILE A 131 -8.21 11.93 5.66
N ARG A 132 -8.97 11.22 6.48
CA ARG A 132 -10.32 10.80 6.12
C ARG A 132 -11.23 12.02 6.13
N THR A 133 -11.85 12.30 5.01
CA THR A 133 -12.87 13.35 4.89
C THR A 133 -14.25 12.73 4.78
N GLU A 134 -15.26 13.37 5.37
CA GLU A 134 -16.65 13.02 5.06
C GLU A 134 -16.95 13.36 3.59
N LYS A 135 -17.80 12.56 2.94
CA LYS A 135 -18.34 12.95 1.64
C LYS A 135 -19.32 14.09 1.88
N ASN A 136 -19.04 15.26 1.30
CA ASN A 136 -20.07 16.28 1.09
C ASN A 136 -21.18 15.74 0.18
#